data_AF-A0A843IYI3-F1
#
_entry.id   AF-A0A843IYI3-F1
#
_cell.length_a   1.000
_cell.length_b   1.000
_cell.length_c   1.000
_cell.angle_alpha   90.00
_cell.angle_beta   90.00
_cell.angle_gamma   90.00
#
_symmetry.space_group_name_H-M   'P 1'
#
loop_
_entity.id
_entity.type
_entity.pdbx_description
1 polymer ?
#
loop_
_entity_poly.entity_id
_entity_poly.type
_entity_poly.pdbx_seq_one_letter_code
_entity_poly.pdbx_strand_id
1 'polypeptide(L)' 'MKIGVCDTTFARVNMGAVAIDELKRHAAGLSIVRRTVPGVKDLPVACKKLIEE' A
#
# COMPACT_ATOMS: atom_id res chain seq x y z
N MET A 1 5.10 -12.86 6.31
CA MET A 1 4.12 -11.84 6.73
C MET A 1 3.75 -11.00 5.51
N LYS A 2 2.46 -10.73 5.26
CA LYS A 2 1.97 -10.02 4.07
C LYS A 2 1.64 -8.58 4.46
N ILE A 3 2.11 -7.59 3.71
CA ILE A 3 1.83 -6.17 3.94
C ILE A 3 1.11 -5.61 2.72
N GLY A 4 -0.06 -5.02 2.94
CA GLY A 4 -0.80 -4.27 1.94
C GLY A 4 -0.42 -2.79 1.96
N VAL A 5 -0.05 -2.23 0.80
CA VAL A 5 0.21 -0.80 0.62
C VAL A 5 -0.87 -0.24 -0.32
N CYS A 6 -1.71 0.64 0.21
CA CYS A 6 -2.76 1.29 -0.58
C CYS A 6 -2.49 2.79 -0.71
N ASP A 7 -2.42 3.29 -1.94
CA ASP A 7 -2.17 4.70 -2.26
C ASP A 7 -3.19 5.26 -3.26
N THR A 8 -3.14 6.57 -3.50
CA THR A 8 -4.13 7.25 -4.36
C THR A 8 -3.49 7.94 -5.55
N THR A 9 -4.16 7.97 -6.70
CA THR A 9 -3.74 8.80 -7.84
C THR A 9 -3.99 10.30 -7.61
N PHE A 10 -4.92 10.64 -6.71
CA PHE A 10 -5.16 12.01 -6.25
C PHE A 10 -3.97 12.61 -5.48
N ALA A 11 -3.19 11.78 -4.78
CA ALA A 11 -2.04 12.26 -4.02
C ALA A 11 -0.93 12.77 -4.96
N ARG A 12 -0.41 13.97 -4.68
CA ARG A 12 0.67 14.59 -5.47
C ARG A 12 2.06 13.98 -5.23
N VAL A 13 2.19 13.12 -4.22
CA VAL A 13 3.46 12.50 -3.83
C VAL A 13 3.26 11.00 -3.73
N ASN A 14 4.18 10.25 -4.33
CA ASN A 14 4.16 8.79 -4.33
C ASN A 14 4.72 8.21 -3.02
N MET A 15 3.96 8.37 -1.94
CA MET A 15 4.34 7.85 -0.61
C MET A 15 4.37 6.32 -0.55
N GLY A 16 3.58 5.64 -1.40
CA GLY A 16 3.58 4.19 -1.49
C GLY A 16 4.95 3.62 -1.88
N ALA A 17 5.67 4.27 -2.80
CA ALA A 17 7.02 3.85 -3.18
C ALA A 17 8.02 4.00 -2.02
N VAL A 18 7.95 5.12 -1.29
CA VAL A 18 8.83 5.40 -0.15
C VAL A 18 8.64 4.37 0.96
N ALA A 19 7.39 4.04 1.30
CA ALA A 19 7.07 3.04 2.31
C ALA A 19 7.58 1.64 1.92
N ILE A 20 7.43 1.26 0.64
CA ILE A 20 7.88 -0.06 0.16
C ILE A 20 9.40 -0.18 0.21
N ASP A 21 10.14 0.87 -0.15
CA ASP A 21 11.60 0.89 -0.09
C ASP A 21 12.09 0.71 1.36
N GLU A 22 11.49 1.46 2.30
CA GLU A 22 11.85 1.37 3.71
C GLU A 22 11.51 0.00 4.32
N LEU A 23 10.35 -0.56 4.00
CA LEU A 23 9.96 -1.91 4.45
C LEU A 23 10.91 -2.99 3.95
N LYS A 24 11.39 -2.89 2.70
CA LYS A 24 12.36 -3.83 2.14
C LYS A 24 13.73 -3.74 2.80
N ARG A 25 14.13 -2.56 3.27
CA ARG A 25 15.43 -2.34 3.94
C ARG A 25 15.47 -2.91 5.34
N HIS A 26 14.37 -2.79 6.09
CA HIS A 26 14.34 -3.16 7.52
C HIS A 26 13.82 -4.57 7.79
N ALA A 27 13.14 -5.21 6.84
CA ALA A 27 12.55 -6.52 7.06
C ALA A 27 12.71 -7.44 5.85
N ALA A 28 13.50 -8.50 6.04
CA ALA A 28 13.66 -9.57 5.05
C ALA A 28 12.47 -10.56 5.09
N GLY A 29 12.01 -11.01 3.93
CA GLY A 29 10.95 -12.02 3.81
C GLY A 29 9.50 -11.48 3.87
N LEU A 30 9.30 -10.19 3.62
CA LEU A 30 7.96 -9.59 3.51
C LEU A 30 7.39 -9.75 2.10
N SER A 31 6.15 -10.22 2.01
CA SER A 31 5.38 -10.20 0.76
C SER A 31 4.56 -8.92 0.70
N ILE A 32 4.93 -8.01 -0.20
CA ILE A 32 4.29 -6.70 -0.34
C ILE A 32 3.28 -6.74 -1.49
N VAL A 33 2.05 -6.35 -1.21
CA VAL A 33 0.99 -6.17 -2.22
C VAL A 33 0.63 -4.69 -2.28
N ARG A 34 0.75 -4.08 -3.47
CA ARG A 34 0.42 -2.66 -3.69
C ARG A 34 -0.87 -2.53 -4.49
N ARG A 35 -1.75 -1.61 -4.08
CA ARG A 35 -2.97 -1.26 -4.82
C ARG A 35 -3.21 0.25 -4.82
N THR A 36 -3.35 0.82 -6.01
CA THR A 36 -3.62 2.25 -6.18
C THR A 36 -5.09 2.47 -6.51
N VAL A 37 -5.73 3.45 -5.86
CA VAL A 37 -7.13 3.83 -6.08
C VAL A 37 -7.26 5.31 -6.47
N PRO A 38 -8.39 5.76 -7.04
CA PRO A 38 -8.51 7.14 -7.50
C PRO A 38 -8.37 8.18 -6.39
N GLY A 39 -9.05 8.00 -5.26
CA GLY A 39 -9.07 8.99 -4.18
C GLY A 39 -9.14 8.42 -2.77
N VAL A 40 -9.14 9.32 -1.78
CA VAL A 40 -9.13 8.97 -0.35
C VAL A 40 -10.35 8.16 0.07
N LYS A 41 -11.50 8.38 -0.57
CA LYS A 41 -12.76 7.69 -0.26
C LYS A 41 -12.78 6.23 -0.75
N ASP A 42 -11.88 5.86 -1.66
CA ASP A 42 -11.76 4.49 -2.17
C ASP A 42 -10.82 3.64 -1.29
N LEU A 43 -9.96 4.28 -0.48
CA LEU A 43 -9.02 3.61 0.41
C LEU A 43 -9.67 2.65 1.42
N PRO A 44 -10.80 2.99 2.10
CA PRO A 44 -11.39 2.09 3.09
C PRO A 44 -11.74 0.71 2.52
N VAL A 45 -12.38 0.69 1.34
CA VAL A 45 -12.76 -0.56 0.68
C VAL A 45 -11.54 -1.30 0.15
N ALA A 46 -10.55 -0.57 -0.39
CA ALA A 46 -9.33 -1.18 -0.91
C ALA A 46 -8.48 -1.81 0.21
N CYS A 47 -8.32 -1.12 1.35
CA CYS A 47 -7.65 -1.66 2.54
C CYS A 47 -8.41 -2.86 3.10
N LYS A 48 -9.75 -2.81 3.18
CA LYS A 48 -10.55 -3.94 3.63
C LYS A 48 -10.31 -5.19 2.77
N LYS A 49 -10.33 -5.04 1.45
CA LYS A 49 -10.03 -6.14 0.52
C LYS A 49 -8.63 -6.70 0.73
N LEU A 50 -7.62 -5.86 0.93
CA LEU A 50 -6.24 -6.29 1.18
C LEU A 50 -6.03 -7.03 2.53
N ILE A 51 -6.94 -6.84 3.50
CA ILE A 51 -6.90 -7.52 4.79
C ILE A 51 -7.66 -8.85 4.73
N GLU A 52 -8.78 -8.88 4.01
CA GLU A 52 -9.63 -10.07 3.86
C GLU A 52 -9.12 -11.05 2.79
N GLU A 53 -8.33 -10.59 1.79
CA GLU A 53 -7.66 -11.38 0.73
C GLU A 53 -6.16 -11.63 1.00
#